data_AF-A0A517TAV8-F1
#
_entry.id   AF-A0A517TAV8-F1
#
_cell.length_a   1.000
_cell.length_b   1.000
_cell.length_c   1.000
_cell.angle_alpha   90.00
_cell.angle_beta   90.00
_cell.angle_gamma   90.00
#
_symmetry.space_group_name_H-M   'P 1'
#
loop_
_entity.id
_entity.type
_entity.pdbx_description
1 polymer ?
#
loop_
_entity_poly.entity_id
_entity_poly.type
_entity_poly.pdbx_seq_one_letter_code
_entity_poly.pdbx_strand_id
1 'polypeptide(L)'
;MPSTRFIQFALCLAVYMLGAAFILNASSAEARPNYLKAFNTKYGELSEEVKNTKCFVCHESNKKVRNHYGEAFGGQLTEHVVRDEAKIDQALTKAESMPSSVEGKTFGDLISEGKLPE
;
A
#
# COMPACT_ATOMS: atom_id res chain seq x y z
N MET A 1 50.45 10.14 17.42
CA MET A 1 49.82 10.13 16.07
C MET A 1 49.33 8.72 15.81
N PRO A 2 48.03 8.47 15.58
CA PRO A 2 47.52 7.12 15.33
C PRO A 2 48.13 6.57 14.03
N SER A 3 48.49 5.27 14.03
CA SER A 3 49.14 4.66 12.87
C SER A 3 48.16 4.54 11.70
N THR A 4 48.68 4.65 10.48
CA THR A 4 47.90 4.55 9.24
C THR A 4 47.09 3.25 9.16
N ARG A 5 47.59 2.16 9.75
CA ARG A 5 46.89 0.86 9.85
C ARG A 5 45.68 0.89 10.79
N PHE A 6 45.75 1.66 11.88
CA PHE A 6 44.61 1.85 12.80
C PHE A 6 43.50 2.70 12.18
N ILE A 7 43.87 3.73 11.42
CA ILE A 7 42.91 4.60 10.71
C ILE A 7 42.18 3.80 9.63
N GLN A 8 42.90 2.95 8.89
CA GLN A 8 42.35 2.14 7.81
C GLN A 8 41.44 1.00 8.33
N PHE A 9 41.79 0.39 9.47
CA PHE A 9 40.91 -0.58 10.15
C PHE A 9 39.61 0.06 10.67
N ALA A 10 39.71 1.26 11.27
CA ALA A 10 38.53 1.99 11.78
C ALA A 10 37.59 2.44 10.64
N LEU A 11 38.15 2.86 9.51
CA LEU A 11 37.38 3.24 8.31
C LEU A 11 36.65 2.03 7.70
N CYS A 12 37.31 0.88 7.58
CA CYS A 12 36.65 -0.34 7.11
C CYS A 12 35.51 -0.80 8.04
N LEU A 13 35.69 -0.67 9.36
CA LEU A 13 34.66 -1.03 10.33
C LEU A 13 33.45 -0.08 10.28
N ALA A 14 33.68 1.22 10.08
CA ALA A 14 32.63 2.22 9.94
C ALA A 14 31.80 2.03 8.66
N VAL A 15 32.44 1.68 7.54
CA VAL A 15 31.75 1.35 6.28
C VAL A 15 30.93 0.05 6.41
N TYR A 16 31.46 -0.94 7.13
CA TYR A 16 30.74 -2.19 7.41
C TYR A 16 29.49 -1.95 8.29
N MET A 17 29.62 -1.12 9.33
CA MET A 17 28.50 -0.74 10.22
C MET A 17 27.43 0.09 9.51
N LEU A 18 27.81 1.01 8.60
CA LEU A 18 26.84 1.74 7.76
C LEU A 18 26.14 0.83 6.74
N GLY A 19 26.86 -0.14 6.16
CA GLY A 19 26.29 -1.10 5.21
C GLY A 19 25.27 -2.05 5.86
N ALA A 20 25.52 -2.50 7.10
CA ALA A 20 24.62 -3.38 7.83
C ALA A 20 23.30 -2.69 8.25
N ALA A 21 23.32 -1.39 8.53
CA ALA A 21 22.13 -0.63 8.93
C ALA A 21 21.11 -0.46 7.78
N PHE A 22 21.54 -0.52 6.52
CA PHE A 22 20.65 -0.34 5.37
C PHE A 22 19.80 -1.59 5.04
N ILE A 23 20.25 -2.78 5.45
CA ILE A 23 19.54 -4.04 5.15
C ILE A 23 18.32 -4.22 6.08
N LEU A 24 18.34 -3.65 7.28
CA LEU A 24 17.28 -3.81 8.28
C LEU A 24 16.00 -2.99 7.99
N ASN A 25 16.04 -2.07 7.02
CA ASN A 25 14.88 -1.25 6.61
C ASN A 25 14.29 -1.67 5.25
N ALA A 26 14.69 -2.81 4.70
CA ALA A 26 14.07 -3.36 3.51
C ALA A 26 12.64 -3.83 3.85
N SER A 27 11.66 -2.93 3.71
CA SER A 27 10.24 -3.27 3.78
C SER A 27 9.96 -4.36 2.74
N SER A 28 9.64 -5.57 3.20
CA SER A 28 9.30 -6.67 2.32
C SER A 28 8.05 -6.31 1.52
N ALA A 29 8.19 -6.16 0.20
CA ALA A 29 7.08 -6.02 -0.73
C ALA A 29 6.37 -7.38 -0.89
N GLU A 30 5.78 -7.87 0.19
CA GLU A 30 4.98 -9.08 0.18
C GLU A 30 3.60 -8.74 -0.41
N ALA A 31 3.20 -9.48 -1.45
CA ALA A 31 1.92 -9.30 -2.10
C ALA A 31 0.77 -9.48 -1.09
N ARG A 32 -0.28 -8.65 -1.20
CA ARG A 32 -1.43 -8.63 -0.28
C ARG A 32 -2.72 -9.07 -0.98
N PRO A 33 -2.83 -10.33 -1.45
CA PRO A 33 -4.01 -10.80 -2.19
C PRO A 33 -5.29 -10.77 -1.34
N ASN A 34 -5.16 -10.79 -0.02
CA ASN A 34 -6.28 -10.67 0.92
C ASN A 34 -7.04 -9.34 0.80
N TYR A 35 -6.37 -8.23 0.45
CA TYR A 35 -7.05 -6.94 0.26
C TYR A 35 -7.96 -6.96 -0.96
N LEU A 36 -7.48 -7.49 -2.09
CA LEU A 36 -8.31 -7.64 -3.29
C LEU A 36 -9.46 -8.62 -3.06
N LYS A 37 -9.21 -9.72 -2.32
CA LYS A 37 -10.26 -10.66 -1.93
C LYS A 37 -11.35 -9.97 -1.09
N ALA A 38 -10.96 -9.18 -0.09
CA ALA A 38 -11.89 -8.44 0.76
C ALA A 38 -12.69 -7.41 -0.06
N PHE A 39 -12.02 -6.66 -0.94
CA PHE A 39 -12.68 -5.73 -1.86
C PHE A 39 -13.74 -6.44 -2.73
N ASN A 40 -13.37 -7.54 -3.39
CA ASN A 40 -14.30 -8.29 -4.23
C ASN A 40 -15.46 -8.91 -3.44
N THR A 41 -15.20 -9.31 -2.19
CA THR A 41 -16.24 -9.88 -1.31
C THR A 41 -17.23 -8.80 -0.88
N LYS A 42 -16.74 -7.61 -0.55
CA LYS A 42 -17.55 -6.48 -0.11
C LYS A 42 -18.39 -5.90 -1.25
N TYR A 43 -17.82 -5.82 -2.45
CA TYR A 43 -18.42 -5.13 -3.60
C TYR A 43 -18.71 -6.07 -4.77
N GLY A 44 -19.20 -7.29 -4.51
CA GLY A 44 -19.39 -8.33 -5.55
C GLY A 44 -20.23 -7.93 -6.78
N GLU A 45 -21.02 -6.85 -6.68
CA GLU A 45 -21.89 -6.31 -7.73
C GLU A 45 -21.26 -5.17 -8.57
N LEU A 46 -19.93 -5.14 -8.67
CA LEU A 46 -19.25 -4.16 -9.53
C LEU A 46 -19.34 -4.52 -11.03
N SER A 47 -19.11 -3.52 -11.90
CA SER A 47 -19.01 -3.77 -13.34
C SER A 47 -17.86 -4.73 -13.67
N GLU A 48 -17.98 -5.43 -14.80
CA GLU A 48 -16.92 -6.35 -15.28
C GLU A 48 -15.58 -5.63 -15.48
N GLU A 49 -15.62 -4.33 -15.82
CA GLU A 49 -14.44 -3.49 -15.89
C GLU A 49 -13.70 -3.45 -14.54
N VAL A 50 -14.41 -3.13 -13.45
CA VAL A 50 -13.81 -3.08 -12.12
C VAL A 50 -13.29 -4.44 -11.67
N LYS A 51 -14.01 -5.53 -11.95
CA LYS A 51 -13.58 -6.90 -11.62
C LYS A 51 -12.29 -7.28 -12.36
N ASN A 52 -12.14 -6.85 -13.63
CA ASN A 52 -10.96 -7.13 -14.44
C ASN A 52 -9.74 -6.29 -14.06
N THR A 53 -9.95 -5.14 -13.43
CA THR A 53 -8.90 -4.23 -12.97
C THR A 53 -8.03 -4.83 -11.85
N LYS A 54 -8.53 -5.81 -11.07
CA LYS A 54 -7.76 -6.58 -10.08
C LYS A 54 -6.92 -5.68 -9.15
N CYS A 55 -5.59 -5.78 -9.18
CA CYS A 55 -4.69 -4.97 -8.37
C CYS A 55 -4.77 -3.47 -8.71
N PHE A 56 -5.15 -3.14 -9.94
CA PHE A 56 -5.19 -1.77 -10.45
C PHE A 56 -6.37 -0.96 -9.89
N VAL A 57 -7.23 -1.59 -9.08
CA VAL A 57 -8.27 -0.88 -8.32
C VAL A 57 -7.62 0.01 -7.26
N CYS A 58 -6.49 -0.43 -6.68
CA CYS A 58 -5.75 0.32 -5.66
C CYS A 58 -4.37 0.80 -6.15
N HIS A 59 -3.98 0.42 -7.36
CA HIS A 59 -2.67 0.70 -7.90
C HIS A 59 -2.78 1.33 -9.28
N GLU A 60 -1.83 2.18 -9.61
CA GLU A 60 -1.66 2.59 -11.01
C GLU A 60 -1.14 1.42 -11.86
N SER A 61 -0.87 1.66 -13.14
CA SER A 61 -0.23 0.70 -14.06
C SER A 61 1.04 0.04 -13.47
N ASN A 62 1.69 0.69 -12.51
CA ASN A 62 2.75 0.15 -11.67
C ASN A 62 2.24 -0.21 -10.27
N LYS A 63 2.30 -1.49 -9.90
CA LYS A 63 1.88 -2.03 -8.58
C LYS A 63 2.64 -1.45 -7.37
N LYS A 64 3.74 -0.73 -7.57
CA LYS A 64 4.47 -0.04 -6.50
C LYS A 64 3.86 1.30 -6.14
N VAL A 65 3.11 1.90 -7.07
CA VAL A 65 2.46 3.19 -6.91
C VAL A 65 0.99 2.92 -6.63
N ARG A 66 0.49 3.45 -5.52
CA ARG A 66 -0.94 3.39 -5.22
C ARG A 66 -1.62 4.53 -5.96
N ASN A 67 -2.82 4.26 -6.47
CA ASN A 67 -3.68 5.31 -6.97
C ASN A 67 -4.34 6.05 -5.77
N HIS A 68 -5.14 7.06 -6.06
CA HIS A 68 -5.79 7.88 -5.03
C HIS A 68 -6.62 7.06 -4.03
N TYR A 69 -7.41 6.10 -4.51
CA TYR A 69 -8.13 5.18 -3.63
C TYR A 69 -7.24 4.23 -2.85
N GLY A 70 -6.16 3.73 -3.45
CA GLY A 70 -5.18 2.89 -2.78
C GLY A 70 -4.48 3.60 -1.63
N GLU A 71 -4.18 4.89 -1.78
CA GLU A 71 -3.66 5.73 -0.70
C GLU A 71 -4.73 5.99 0.37
N ALA A 72 -5.97 6.29 -0.03
CA ALA A 72 -7.09 6.47 0.89
C ALA A 72 -7.32 5.22 1.76
N PHE A 73 -7.45 4.05 1.13
CA PHE A 73 -7.58 2.76 1.81
C PHE A 73 -6.34 2.44 2.67
N GLY A 74 -5.15 2.59 2.11
CA GLY A 74 -3.89 2.32 2.80
C GLY A 74 -3.69 3.20 4.04
N GLY A 75 -4.12 4.45 4.00
CA GLY A 75 -4.08 5.38 5.13
C GLY A 75 -5.01 5.03 6.28
N GLN A 76 -6.02 4.18 6.06
CA GLN A 76 -6.91 3.69 7.12
C GLN A 76 -6.36 2.44 7.83
N LEU A 77 -5.32 1.81 7.28
CA LEU A 77 -4.67 0.65 7.89
C LEU A 77 -3.64 1.15 8.92
N THR A 78 -3.81 0.75 10.18
CA THR A 78 -2.91 1.13 11.28
C THR A 78 -1.59 0.37 11.29
N GLU A 79 -1.46 -0.66 10.44
CA GLU A 79 -0.32 -1.55 10.37
C GLU A 79 0.08 -1.77 8.90
N HIS A 80 1.36 -1.94 8.64
CA HIS A 80 1.86 -2.20 7.28
C HIS A 80 1.31 -3.49 6.65
N VAL A 81 0.92 -4.46 7.49
CA VAL A 81 0.40 -5.76 7.07
C VAL A 81 -0.80 -6.13 7.93
N VAL A 82 -1.99 -5.92 7.41
CA VAL A 82 -3.23 -6.32 8.09
C VAL A 82 -3.70 -7.63 7.47
N ARG A 83 -3.90 -8.66 8.30
CA ARG A 83 -4.51 -9.94 7.89
C ARG A 83 -5.92 -10.13 8.45
N ASP A 84 -6.28 -9.33 9.44
CA ASP A 84 -7.60 -9.32 10.06
C ASP A 84 -8.64 -8.77 9.07
N GLU A 85 -9.60 -9.62 8.70
CA GLU A 85 -10.62 -9.28 7.71
C GLU A 85 -11.53 -8.13 8.19
N ALA A 86 -11.82 -8.03 9.49
CA ALA A 86 -12.65 -6.97 10.04
C ALA A 86 -11.94 -5.61 10.00
N LYS A 87 -10.62 -5.59 10.28
CA LYS A 87 -9.81 -4.37 10.11
C LYS A 87 -9.75 -3.91 8.64
N ILE A 88 -9.63 -4.86 7.71
CA ILE A 88 -9.62 -4.56 6.27
C ILE A 88 -10.98 -4.00 5.84
N ASP A 89 -12.08 -4.63 6.27
CA ASP A 89 -13.44 -4.17 5.97
C ASP A 89 -13.70 -2.77 6.52
N GLN A 90 -13.30 -2.51 7.76
CA GLN A 90 -13.40 -1.20 8.37
C GLN A 90 -12.59 -0.14 7.59
N ALA A 91 -11.39 -0.48 7.12
CA ALA A 91 -10.57 0.40 6.30
C ALA A 91 -11.22 0.69 4.93
N LEU A 92 -11.82 -0.32 4.30
CA LEU A 92 -12.59 -0.15 3.06
C LEU A 92 -13.79 0.80 3.28
N THR A 93 -14.58 0.59 4.33
CA THR A 93 -15.73 1.46 4.63
C THR A 93 -15.34 2.89 4.99
N LYS A 94 -14.21 3.07 5.68
CA LYS A 94 -13.69 4.43 5.90
C LYS A 94 -13.25 5.10 4.61
N ALA A 95 -12.61 4.34 3.71
CA ALA A 95 -12.22 4.86 2.40
C ALA A 95 -13.45 5.24 1.56
N GLU A 96 -14.56 4.50 1.61
CA GLU A 96 -15.79 4.86 0.88
C GLU A 96 -16.26 6.29 1.16
N SER A 97 -16.10 6.79 2.39
CA SER A 97 -16.53 8.13 2.79
C SER A 97 -15.57 9.25 2.38
N MET A 98 -14.41 8.91 1.81
CA MET A 98 -13.41 9.89 1.40
C MET A 98 -13.73 10.44 0.00
N PRO A 99 -13.31 11.69 -0.31
CA PRO A 99 -13.48 12.28 -1.63
C PRO A 99 -12.80 11.44 -2.72
N SER A 100 -13.48 11.28 -3.85
CA SER A 100 -12.91 10.67 -5.06
C SER A 100 -12.18 11.71 -5.93
N SER A 101 -11.62 11.26 -7.05
CA SER A 101 -11.09 12.15 -8.10
C SER A 101 -12.19 12.91 -8.85
N VAL A 102 -13.45 12.48 -8.74
CA VAL A 102 -14.62 13.13 -9.34
C VAL A 102 -15.19 14.16 -8.37
N GLU A 103 -15.21 15.43 -8.79
CA GLU A 103 -15.70 16.53 -7.97
C GLU A 103 -17.13 16.27 -7.46
N GLY A 104 -17.32 16.48 -6.15
CA GLY A 104 -18.61 16.29 -5.48
C GLY A 104 -19.01 14.83 -5.24
N LYS A 105 -18.14 13.86 -5.53
CA LYS A 105 -18.39 12.43 -5.25
C LYS A 105 -17.36 11.83 -4.33
N THR A 106 -17.81 10.89 -3.51
CA THR A 106 -16.98 10.01 -2.69
C THR A 106 -16.60 8.75 -3.46
N PHE A 107 -15.63 7.99 -2.94
CA PHE A 107 -15.33 6.67 -3.52
C PHE A 107 -16.53 5.72 -3.43
N GLY A 108 -17.31 5.80 -2.35
CA GLY A 108 -18.54 5.03 -2.16
C GLY A 108 -19.60 5.32 -3.20
N ASP A 109 -19.72 6.58 -3.63
CA ASP A 109 -20.65 6.97 -4.70
C ASP A 109 -20.26 6.31 -6.04
N LEU A 110 -18.97 6.29 -6.38
CA LEU A 110 -18.47 5.65 -7.59
C LEU A 110 -18.65 4.12 -7.55
N ILE A 111 -18.36 3.49 -6.41
CA ILE A 111 -18.55 2.05 -6.19
C ILE A 111 -20.03 1.68 -6.34
N SER A 112 -20.94 2.48 -5.77
CA SER A 112 -22.39 2.26 -5.87
C SER A 112 -22.92 2.44 -7.29
N GLU A 113 -22.25 3.26 -8.10
CA GLU A 113 -22.49 3.39 -9.55
C GLU A 113 -21.86 2.25 -10.38
N GLY A 114 -21.18 1.30 -9.75
CA GLY A 114 -20.48 0.20 -10.42
C GLY A 114 -19.19 0.63 -11.13
N LYS A 115 -18.65 1.81 -10.81
CA LYS A 115 -17.43 2.39 -11.39
C LYS A 115 -16.21 2.12 -10.51
N LEU A 116 -15.03 2.40 -11.06
CA LEU A 116 -13.79 2.37 -10.29
C LEU A 116 -13.80 3.47 -9.22
N PRO A 117 -13.37 3.17 -7.98
CA PRO A 117 -13.10 4.20 -6.99
C PRO A 117 -11.74 4.83 -7.33
N GLU A 118 -11.75 5.89 -8.12
CA GLU A 118 -10.55 6.67 -8.48
C GLU A 118 -10.63 8.09 -7.94
#